data_AF-A0A010I9E4-F1
#
_entry.id   AF-A0A010I9E4-F1
#
_cell.length_a   1.000
_cell.length_b   1.000
_cell.length_c   1.000
_cell.angle_alpha   90.00
_cell.angle_beta   90.00
_cell.angle_gamma   90.00
#
_symmetry.space_group_name_H-M   'P 1'
#
loop_
_entity.id
_entity.type
_entity.pdbx_description
1 polymer ?
#
loop_
_entity_poly.entity_id
_entity_poly.type
_entity_poly.pdbx_seq_one_letter_code
_entity_poly.pdbx_strand_id
1 'polypeptide(L)'
;MGREILTVVETVSNEKGVSREAIFEALEQALVAATKKRFYEGTHAEEAQLRVEIDRKTGDYRTFRQWTVVADEDHEMPACQDAISDVDPAKW
;
A
#
# COMPACT_ATOMS: atom_id res chain seq x y z
N MET A 1 -18.27 1.28 0.34
CA MET A 1 -18.34 2.75 0.52
C MET A 1 -17.30 3.41 -0.39
N GLY A 2 -17.10 2.89 -1.60
CA GLY A 2 -15.96 3.27 -2.45
C GLY A 2 -16.21 4.38 -3.47
N ARG A 3 -17.48 4.65 -3.81
CA ARG A 3 -17.83 5.58 -4.90
C ARG A 3 -17.40 7.03 -4.67
N GLU A 4 -17.23 7.46 -3.41
CA GLU A 4 -16.80 8.82 -3.10
C GLU A 4 -15.37 9.11 -3.58
N ILE A 5 -14.46 8.12 -3.47
CA ILE A 5 -13.10 8.22 -3.99
C ILE A 5 -13.10 8.45 -5.50
N LEU A 6 -13.94 7.72 -6.23
CA LEU A 6 -14.03 7.84 -7.69
C LEU A 6 -14.50 9.24 -8.11
N THR A 7 -15.51 9.79 -7.42
CA THR A 7 -16.01 11.14 -7.67
C THR A 7 -14.93 12.20 -7.45
N VAL A 8 -14.14 12.07 -6.37
CA VAL A 8 -13.04 13.00 -6.08
C VAL A 8 -11.96 12.91 -7.16
N VAL A 9 -11.59 11.71 -7.58
CA VAL A 9 -10.60 11.50 -8.65
C VAL A 9 -11.05 12.13 -9.96
N GLU A 10 -12.32 11.93 -10.36
CA GLU A 10 -12.84 12.51 -11.59
C GLU A 10 -12.89 14.04 -11.53
N THR A 11 -13.27 14.61 -10.40
CA THR A 11 -13.33 16.06 -10.21
C THR A 11 -11.93 16.67 -10.31
N VAL A 12 -10.96 16.13 -9.57
CA VAL A 12 -9.58 16.65 -9.56
C VAL A 12 -8.90 16.45 -10.91
N SER A 13 -9.15 15.33 -11.60
CA SER A 13 -8.62 15.09 -12.94
C SER A 13 -9.13 16.12 -13.94
N ASN A 14 -10.43 16.44 -13.90
CA ASN A 14 -11.03 17.43 -14.78
C ASN A 14 -10.60 18.87 -14.46
N GLU A 15 -10.43 19.24 -13.19
CA GLU A 15 -10.05 20.60 -12.80
C GLU A 15 -8.56 20.89 -12.97
N LYS A 16 -7.69 19.93 -12.65
CA LYS A 16 -6.23 20.13 -12.64
C LYS A 16 -5.53 19.56 -13.87
N GLY A 17 -6.26 18.86 -14.75
CA GLY A 17 -5.70 18.20 -15.93
C GLY A 17 -4.71 17.08 -15.59
N VAL A 18 -4.79 16.53 -14.37
CA VAL A 18 -3.91 15.46 -13.89
C VAL A 18 -4.51 14.11 -14.29
N SER A 19 -3.66 13.16 -14.67
CA SER A 19 -4.12 11.80 -15.00
C SER A 19 -4.76 11.16 -13.77
N ARG A 20 -5.85 10.43 -13.98
CA ARG A 20 -6.53 9.69 -12.89
C ARG A 20 -5.55 8.76 -12.18
N GLU A 21 -4.61 8.18 -12.91
CA GLU A 21 -3.59 7.27 -12.38
C GLU A 21 -2.68 7.95 -11.35
N ALA A 22 -2.17 9.14 -11.64
CA ALA A 22 -1.35 9.89 -10.70
C ALA A 22 -2.12 10.28 -9.42
N ILE A 23 -3.44 10.54 -9.55
CA ILE A 23 -4.30 10.82 -8.39
C ILE A 23 -4.51 9.56 -7.55
N PHE A 24 -4.78 8.41 -8.20
CA PHE A 24 -4.90 7.14 -7.48
C PHE A 24 -3.61 6.79 -6.73
N GLU A 25 -2.45 6.90 -7.38
CA GLU A 25 -1.16 6.67 -6.72
C GLU A 25 -0.97 7.60 -5.52
N ALA A 26 -1.28 8.90 -5.66
CA ALA A 26 -1.18 9.84 -4.56
C ALA A 26 -2.12 9.50 -3.40
N LEU A 27 -3.35 9.07 -3.69
CA LEU A 27 -4.32 8.62 -2.68
C LEU A 27 -3.87 7.34 -1.99
N GLU A 28 -3.35 6.37 -2.73
CA GLU A 28 -2.79 5.12 -2.20
C GLU A 28 -1.61 5.42 -1.26
N GLN A 29 -0.68 6.28 -1.65
CA GLN A 29 0.45 6.71 -0.81
C GLN A 29 -0.02 7.43 0.45
N ALA A 30 -1.03 8.31 0.34
CA ALA A 30 -1.61 9.00 1.49
C ALA A 30 -2.29 8.01 2.46
N LEU A 31 -3.02 7.02 1.95
CA LEU A 31 -3.65 5.97 2.75
C LEU A 31 -2.60 5.06 3.41
N VAL A 32 -1.52 4.73 2.71
CA VAL A 32 -0.36 4.01 3.29
C VAL A 32 0.20 4.80 4.46
N ALA A 33 0.48 6.10 4.29
CA ALA A 33 1.04 6.94 5.34
C ALA A 33 0.09 7.07 6.55
N ALA A 34 -1.21 7.24 6.31
CA ALA A 34 -2.23 7.31 7.36
C ALA A 34 -2.35 5.98 8.13
N THR A 35 -2.29 4.86 7.41
CA THR A 35 -2.36 3.52 8.01
C THR A 35 -1.08 3.18 8.77
N LYS A 36 0.09 3.47 8.19
CA LYS A 36 1.43 3.38 8.80
C LYS A 36 1.43 4.07 10.16
N LYS A 37 0.95 5.32 10.24
CA LYS A 37 0.87 6.05 11.51
C LYS A 37 0.01 5.35 12.58
N ARG A 38 -1.16 4.81 12.20
CA ARG A 38 -2.05 4.09 13.13
C ARG A 38 -1.54 2.72 13.53
N PHE A 39 -0.87 2.02 12.63
CA PHE A 39 -0.42 0.64 12.84
C PHE A 39 0.85 0.58 13.70
N TYR A 40 1.72 1.60 13.61
CA TYR A 40 2.94 1.69 14.42
C TYR A 40 2.74 2.37 15.77
N GLU A 41 1.58 2.96 16.01
CA GLU A 41 1.16 3.39 17.34
C GLU A 41 0.84 2.15 18.20
N GLY A 42 1.88 1.54 18.79
CA GLY A 42 1.76 0.38 19.69
C GLY A 42 2.38 -0.92 19.18
N THR A 43 3.00 -0.95 18.00
CA THR A 43 3.65 -2.14 17.44
C THR A 43 5.12 -1.82 17.10
N HIS A 44 6.08 -2.63 17.55
CA HIS A 44 7.54 -2.51 17.24
C HIS A 44 7.90 -2.76 15.76
N ALA A 45 6.99 -2.48 14.84
CA ALA A 45 7.12 -2.74 13.42
C ALA A 45 7.35 -1.46 12.63
N GLU A 46 8.02 -0.44 13.19
CA GLU A 46 8.17 0.92 12.62
C GLU A 46 8.60 0.95 11.14
N GLU A 47 9.28 -0.10 10.69
CA GLU A 47 9.79 -0.24 9.34
C GLU A 47 8.80 -0.89 8.37
N ALA A 48 7.80 -1.65 8.84
CA ALA A 48 7.00 -2.53 7.99
C ALA A 48 6.42 -1.80 6.77
N GLN A 49 6.41 -2.52 5.65
CA GLN A 49 5.91 -2.00 4.38
C GLN A 49 4.44 -2.33 4.22
N LEU A 50 3.66 -1.30 3.92
CA LEU A 50 2.24 -1.40 3.63
C LEU A 50 2.00 -0.93 2.21
N ARG A 51 1.13 -1.64 1.51
CA ARG A 51 0.63 -1.27 0.19
C ARG A 51 -0.88 -1.16 0.25
N VAL A 52 -1.41 -0.07 -0.28
CA VAL A 52 -2.85 0.10 -0.46
C VAL A 52 -3.13 0.00 -1.96
N GLU A 53 -4.17 -0.74 -2.32
CA GLU A 53 -4.66 -0.84 -3.69
C GLU A 53 -6.11 -0.38 -3.74
N ILE A 54 -6.41 0.57 -4.62
CA ILE A 54 -7.76 1.07 -4.84
C ILE A 54 -8.35 0.43 -6.11
N ASP A 55 -9.49 -0.24 -5.98
CA ASP A 55 -10.25 -0.73 -7.12
C ASP A 55 -10.83 0.46 -7.89
N ARG A 56 -10.35 0.67 -9.13
CA ARG A 56 -10.75 1.80 -9.97
C ARG A 56 -12.21 1.73 -10.45
N LYS A 57 -12.89 0.59 -10.29
CA LYS A 57 -14.28 0.37 -10.72
C LYS A 57 -15.26 0.49 -9.56
N THR A 58 -14.92 -0.04 -8.39
CA THR A 58 -15.80 -0.01 -7.21
C THR A 58 -15.45 1.15 -6.27
N GLY A 59 -14.21 1.62 -6.31
CA GLY A 59 -13.62 2.60 -5.40
C GLY A 59 -13.32 2.05 -4.02
N ASP A 60 -13.51 0.74 -3.79
CA ASP A 60 -13.10 0.11 -2.55
C ASP A 60 -11.58 -0.03 -2.54
N TYR A 61 -10.97 0.12 -1.37
CA TYR A 61 -9.54 -0.04 -1.21
C TYR A 61 -9.23 -1.20 -0.27
N ARG A 62 -8.08 -1.83 -0.50
CA ARG A 62 -7.55 -2.90 0.34
C ARG A 62 -6.15 -2.56 0.76
N THR A 63 -5.82 -2.84 2.01
CA THR A 63 -4.48 -2.65 2.55
C THR A 63 -3.84 -4.00 2.76
N PHE A 64 -2.62 -4.14 2.27
CA PHE A 64 -1.80 -5.32 2.38
C PHE A 64 -0.52 -4.96 3.12
N ARG A 65 -0.05 -5.88 3.97
CA ARG A 65 1.33 -5.84 4.43
C ARG A 65 2.17 -6.60 3.41
N GLN A 66 3.26 -5.99 2.97
CA GLN A 66 4.18 -6.60 2.03
C GLN A 66 5.54 -6.81 2.68
N TRP A 67 6.19 -7.88 2.28
CA TRP A 67 7.59 -8.15 2.59
C TRP A 67 8.37 -8.15 1.29
N THR A 68 9.57 -7.59 1.34
CA THR A 68 10.53 -7.65 0.25
C THR A 68 11.26 -8.98 0.37
N VAL A 69 11.04 -9.88 -0.59
CA VAL A 69 11.80 -11.12 -0.62
C VAL A 69 13.23 -10.79 -1.03
N VAL A 70 14.19 -11.19 -0.19
CA VAL A 70 15.62 -10.98 -0.42
C VAL A 70 16.37 -12.31 -0.37
N ALA A 71 17.57 -12.35 -0.93
CA ALA A 71 18.45 -13.50 -0.74
C ALA A 71 18.77 -13.64 0.76
N ASP A 72 18.98 -14.87 1.23
CA ASP A 72 19.30 -15.16 2.62
C ASP A 72 20.49 -14.32 3.15
N GLU A 73 21.47 -14.03 2.29
CA GLU A 73 22.66 -13.24 2.61
C GLU A 73 22.35 -11.74 2.76
N ASP A 74 21.26 -11.26 2.18
CA ASP A 74 20.84 -9.85 2.17
C ASP A 74 19.67 -9.59 3.16
N HIS A 75 19.34 -10.57 4.01
CA HIS A 75 18.27 -10.48 4.99
C HIS A 75 18.70 -9.68 6.23
N GLU A 76 18.74 -8.36 6.09
CA GLU A 76 19.18 -7.44 7.14
C GLU A 76 18.01 -6.83 7.95
N MET A 77 16.81 -6.78 7.38
CA MET A 77 15.65 -6.07 7.92
C MET A 77 14.42 -6.98 8.11
N PRO A 78 14.36 -7.79 9.17
CA PRO A 78 13.30 -8.80 9.36
C PRO A 78 11.88 -8.22 9.53
N ALA A 79 11.75 -6.92 9.81
CA ALA A 79 10.44 -6.26 9.88
C ALA A 79 9.75 -6.11 8.51
N CYS A 80 10.55 -6.09 7.42
CA CYS A 80 10.12 -5.76 6.05
C CYS A 80 10.62 -6.73 4.99
N GLN A 81 11.54 -7.62 5.35
CA GLN A 81 12.16 -8.57 4.44
C GLN A 81 11.78 -9.99 4.85
N ASP A 82 11.76 -10.86 3.87
CA ASP A 82 11.63 -12.30 4.05
C ASP A 82 12.74 -12.98 3.26
N ALA A 83 13.40 -13.99 3.83
CA ALA A 83 14.43 -14.72 3.12
C ALA A 83 13.77 -15.61 2.07
N ILE A 84 14.35 -15.72 0.87
CA ILE A 84 13.78 -16.53 -0.21
C ILE A 84 13.56 -18.00 0.20
N SER A 85 14.36 -18.51 1.14
CA SER A 85 14.23 -19.86 1.72
C SER A 85 13.01 -20.02 2.65
N ASP A 86 12.57 -18.93 3.30
CA ASP A 86 11.45 -18.89 4.26
C ASP A 86 10.11 -18.55 3.59
N VAL A 87 10.14 -18.09 2.33
CA VAL A 87 8.92 -17.81 1.54
C VAL A 87 8.19 -19.12 1.25
N ASP A 88 7.02 -19.30 1.85
CA ASP A 88 6.12 -20.42 1.58
C ASP A 88 5.26 -20.13 0.34
N PRO A 89 5.49 -20.80 -0.82
CA PRO A 89 4.73 -20.55 -2.04
C PRO A 89 3.25 -20.93 -2.00
N ALA A 90 2.81 -21.62 -0.95
CA ALA A 90 1.40 -21.98 -0.77
C ALA A 90 0.59 -20.96 0.05
N LYS A 91 1.24 -19.91 0.58
CA LYS A 91 0.60 -18.88 1.42
C LYS A 91 0.11 -17.65 0.66
N TRP A 92 0.29 -17.58 -0.65
CA TRP A 92 -0.07 -16.46 -1.53
C TRP A 92 -0.83 -16.94 -2.77
#